data_AF-A0A965RHZ6-F1
#
_entry.id   AF-A0A965RHZ6-F1
#
_cell.length_a   1.000
_cell.length_b   1.000
_cell.length_c   1.000
_cell.angle_alpha   90.00
_cell.angle_beta   90.00
_cell.angle_gamma   90.00
#
_symmetry.space_group_name_H-M   'P 1'
#
loop_
_entity.id
_entity.type
_entity.pdbx_description
1 polymer ?
#
loop_
_entity_poly.entity_id
_entity_poly.type
_entity_poly.pdbx_seq_one_letter_code
_entity_poly.pdbx_strand_id
1 'polypeptide(L)'
;MLKDKLVFNSYKTKKYYGKQTVDIKNSPLKKILNDWIKIQDGDYLFTDTKGNYLSPTKLTFRLYSLFKEKGKKISTSMLRHIFITDKVLPNIPKLTELEKQARDMGHSLEEQMKYKKFDTPGAEEPIQKPKRGRKKVEKN
;
A
#
# COMPACT_ATOMS: atom_id res chain seq x y z
N MET A 1 16.42 18.06 -12.43
CA MET A 1 16.46 17.14 -11.27
C MET A 1 15.07 17.03 -10.66
N LEU A 2 14.68 15.83 -10.24
CA LEU A 2 13.38 15.58 -9.63
C LEU A 2 13.36 16.14 -8.19
N LYS A 3 12.25 16.79 -7.81
CA LYS A 3 12.00 17.21 -6.43
C LYS A 3 11.85 15.99 -5.51
N ASP A 4 11.99 16.18 -4.21
CA ASP A 4 11.89 15.12 -3.19
C ASP A 4 10.51 14.45 -3.08
N LYS A 5 9.55 14.82 -3.94
CA LYS A 5 8.17 14.37 -3.86
C LYS A 5 7.64 13.96 -5.24
N LEU A 6 7.01 12.79 -5.28
CA LEU A 6 6.18 12.35 -6.40
C LEU A 6 4.74 12.79 -6.18
N VAL A 7 4.15 13.34 -7.23
CA VAL A 7 2.79 13.91 -7.19
C VAL A 7 1.89 13.12 -8.13
N PHE A 8 0.83 12.54 -7.58
CA PHE A 8 -0.16 11.78 -8.32
C PHE A 8 -1.44 12.62 -8.46
N ASN A 9 -1.64 13.14 -9.68
CA ASN A 9 -2.81 13.95 -10.04
C ASN A 9 -3.93 13.13 -10.68
N SER A 10 -3.68 11.89 -11.07
CA SER A 10 -4.67 11.00 -11.70
C SER A 10 -4.50 9.58 -11.16
N TYR A 11 -5.53 9.08 -10.49
CA TYR A 11 -5.59 7.73 -9.92
C TYR A 11 -7.05 7.35 -9.60
N LYS A 12 -7.28 6.04 -9.36
CA LYS A 12 -8.62 5.43 -9.24
C LYS A 12 -9.55 6.17 -8.26
N THR A 13 -9.00 6.68 -7.16
CA THR A 13 -9.77 7.31 -6.08
C THR A 13 -9.53 8.81 -5.95
N LYS A 14 -9.00 9.45 -7.01
CA LYS A 14 -8.76 10.91 -7.07
C LYS A 14 -9.99 11.74 -6.67
N LYS A 15 -11.19 11.29 -7.07
CA LYS A 15 -12.45 11.99 -6.75
C LYS A 15 -12.68 12.14 -5.24
N TYR A 16 -12.18 11.21 -4.43
CA TYR A 16 -12.40 11.18 -2.99
C TYR A 16 -11.22 11.74 -2.20
N TYR A 17 -10.00 11.46 -2.63
CA TYR A 17 -8.77 11.80 -1.87
C TYR A 17 -7.96 12.94 -2.49
N GLY A 18 -8.42 13.52 -3.60
CA GLY A 18 -7.77 14.67 -4.23
C GLY A 18 -6.39 14.34 -4.77
N LYS A 19 -5.38 15.13 -4.41
CA LYS A 19 -3.98 14.98 -4.84
C LYS A 19 -3.21 14.12 -3.85
N GLN A 20 -2.60 13.04 -4.33
CA GLN A 20 -1.72 12.21 -3.49
C GLN A 20 -0.26 12.63 -3.71
N THR A 21 0.48 12.80 -2.62
CA THR A 21 1.92 13.13 -2.67
C THR A 21 2.69 12.07 -1.89
N VAL A 22 3.77 11.56 -2.48
CA VAL A 22 4.66 10.55 -1.87
C VAL A 22 6.05 11.15 -1.76
N ASP A 23 6.62 11.13 -0.56
CA ASP A 23 8.00 11.57 -0.31
C ASP A 23 9.00 10.50 -0.75
N ILE A 24 10.03 10.90 -1.48
CA ILE A 24 11.09 10.05 -2.00
C ILE A 24 12.50 10.51 -1.58
N LYS A 25 12.62 11.49 -0.67
CA LYS A 25 13.88 12.18 -0.32
C LYS A 25 15.08 11.25 -0.09
N ASN A 26 14.85 10.15 0.61
CA ASN A 26 15.90 9.17 0.99
C ASN A 26 15.73 7.81 0.29
N SER A 27 14.93 7.74 -0.77
CA SER A 27 14.69 6.48 -1.48
C SER A 27 15.74 6.25 -2.57
N PRO A 28 16.26 5.02 -2.75
CA PRO A 28 17.08 4.68 -3.91
C PRO A 28 16.36 4.97 -5.24
N LEU A 29 15.03 5.01 -5.21
CA LEU A 29 14.19 5.41 -6.34
C LEU A 29 14.53 6.82 -6.87
N LYS A 30 14.82 7.78 -5.99
CA LYS A 30 15.13 9.15 -6.41
C LYS A 30 16.37 9.21 -7.30
N LYS A 31 17.41 8.43 -6.95
CA LYS A 31 18.64 8.35 -7.75
C LYS A 31 18.34 7.76 -9.13
N ILE A 32 17.66 6.62 -9.16
CA ILE A 32 17.28 5.92 -10.40
C ILE A 32 16.44 6.84 -11.31
N LEU A 33 15.45 7.54 -10.76
CA LEU A 33 14.61 8.45 -11.53
C LEU A 33 15.39 9.65 -12.08
N ASN A 34 16.31 10.21 -11.29
CA ASN A 34 17.15 11.31 -11.76
C ASN A 34 18.08 10.88 -12.89
N ASP A 35 18.67 9.70 -12.80
CA ASP A 35 19.54 9.17 -13.85
C ASP A 35 18.74 8.81 -15.11
N TRP A 36 17.54 8.24 -14.94
CA TRP A 36 16.63 7.96 -16.04
C TRP A 36 16.17 9.23 -16.78
N ILE A 37 15.79 10.28 -16.05
CA ILE A 37 15.34 11.55 -16.64
C ILE A 37 16.45 12.25 -17.44
N LYS A 38 17.73 12.01 -17.14
CA LYS A 38 18.84 12.56 -17.93
C LYS A 38 19.00 11.88 -19.28
N ILE A 39 18.57 10.62 -19.39
CA ILE A 39 18.71 9.79 -20.60
C ILE A 39 17.43 9.87 -21.44
N GLN A 40 16.28 10.05 -20.77
CA GLN A 40 14.99 10.12 -21.40
C GLN A 40 14.74 11.50 -22.00
N ASP A 41 14.58 11.54 -23.32
CA ASP A 41 14.09 12.71 -24.04
C ASP A 41 12.57 12.55 -24.26
N GLY A 42 11.75 13.23 -23.43
CA GLY A 42 10.31 13.28 -23.61
C GLY A 42 9.50 13.65 -22.36
N ASP A 43 8.20 13.86 -22.56
CA ASP A 43 7.27 14.30 -21.51
C ASP A 43 6.81 13.16 -20.58
N TYR A 44 6.96 11.90 -21.01
CA TYR A 44 6.49 10.73 -20.27
C TYR A 44 7.61 10.05 -19.51
N LEU A 45 7.37 9.77 -18.22
CA LEU A 45 8.34 9.06 -17.39
C LEU A 45 8.62 7.63 -17.89
N PHE A 46 7.58 6.92 -18.34
CA PHE A 46 7.72 5.59 -18.92
C PHE A 46 7.35 5.63 -20.39
N THR A 47 8.31 5.29 -21.25
CA THR A 47 8.13 5.23 -22.69
C THR A 47 8.41 3.85 -23.27
N ASP A 48 7.92 3.62 -24.48
CA ASP A 48 8.42 2.57 -25.34
C ASP A 48 9.72 2.99 -26.05
N THR A 49 10.31 2.08 -26.84
CA THR A 49 11.58 2.31 -27.56
C THR A 49 11.50 3.43 -28.59
N LYS A 50 10.30 3.94 -28.90
CA LYS A 50 10.06 5.03 -29.83
C LYS A 50 9.71 6.34 -29.11
N GLY A 51 9.84 6.41 -27.78
CA GLY A 51 9.52 7.59 -26.98
C GLY A 51 8.02 7.80 -26.71
N ASN A 52 7.15 6.87 -27.13
CA ASN A 52 5.71 7.02 -26.91
C ASN A 52 5.31 6.59 -25.50
N TYR A 53 4.17 7.09 -25.02
CA TYR A 53 3.57 6.70 -23.76
C TYR A 53 3.47 5.16 -23.62
N LEU A 54 4.04 4.64 -22.54
CA LEU A 54 3.94 3.22 -22.22
C LEU A 54 2.57 2.90 -21.60
N SER A 55 1.71 2.24 -22.37
CA SER A 55 0.40 1.84 -21.88
C SER A 55 0.49 0.83 -20.72
N PRO A 56 -0.51 0.78 -19.81
CA PRO A 56 -0.52 -0.17 -18.70
C PRO A 56 -0.37 -1.65 -19.14
N THR A 57 -0.94 -1.99 -20.29
CA THR A 57 -0.83 -3.32 -20.90
C THR A 57 0.60 -3.61 -21.34
N LYS A 58 1.25 -2.66 -22.06
CA LYS A 58 2.64 -2.79 -22.47
C LYS A 58 3.59 -2.89 -21.26
N LEU A 59 3.34 -2.13 -20.20
CA LEU A 59 4.10 -2.21 -18.95
C LEU A 59 3.97 -3.60 -18.31
N THR A 60 2.77 -4.17 -18.29
CA THR A 60 2.54 -5.53 -17.77
C THR A 60 3.30 -6.57 -18.57
N PHE A 61 3.28 -6.50 -19.91
CA PHE A 61 4.07 -7.39 -20.76
C PHE A 61 5.58 -7.24 -20.53
N ARG A 62 6.08 -6.00 -20.36
CA ARG A 62 7.49 -5.75 -20.04
C ARG A 62 7.87 -6.38 -18.70
N LEU A 63 7.01 -6.31 -17.68
CA LEU A 63 7.23 -7.01 -16.40
C LEU A 63 7.24 -8.53 -16.57
N TYR A 64 6.34 -9.10 -17.36
CA TYR A 64 6.37 -10.54 -17.64
C TYR A 64 7.68 -10.98 -18.28
N SER A 65 8.22 -10.20 -19.23
CA SER A 65 9.52 -10.48 -19.84
C SER A 65 10.66 -10.41 -18.82
N LEU A 66 10.66 -9.42 -17.90
CA LEU A 66 11.69 -9.29 -16.87
C LEU A 66 11.75 -10.47 -15.88
N PHE A 67 10.60 -11.09 -15.59
CA PHE A 67 10.52 -12.23 -14.66
C PHE A 67 10.44 -13.58 -15.38
N LYS A 68 10.55 -13.60 -16.72
CA LYS A 68 10.43 -14.82 -17.53
C LYS A 68 11.47 -15.87 -17.16
N GLU A 69 12.72 -15.46 -16.91
CA GLU A 69 13.82 -16.36 -16.51
C GLU A 69 13.53 -17.06 -15.18
N LYS A 70 12.75 -16.44 -14.30
CA LYS A 70 12.34 -17.01 -13.02
C LYS A 70 11.07 -17.88 -13.13
N GLY A 71 10.56 -18.10 -14.34
CA GLY A 71 9.36 -18.91 -14.62
C GLY A 71 8.06 -18.30 -14.08
N LYS A 72 8.04 -17.02 -13.70
CA LYS A 72 6.88 -16.38 -13.04
C LYS A 72 6.31 -15.25 -13.89
N LYS A 73 4.98 -15.21 -14.01
CA LYS A 73 4.24 -14.11 -14.65
C LYS A 73 3.86 -13.06 -13.61
N ILE A 74 4.75 -12.10 -13.38
CA ILE A 74 4.53 -11.06 -12.36
C ILE A 74 3.94 -9.79 -13.01
N SER A 75 2.74 -9.41 -12.57
CA SER A 75 2.04 -8.19 -13.00
C SER A 75 2.17 -7.07 -11.96
N THR A 76 1.78 -5.85 -12.32
CA THR A 76 1.74 -4.71 -11.38
C THR A 76 0.82 -4.97 -10.19
N SER A 77 -0.32 -5.63 -10.40
CA SER A 77 -1.23 -6.05 -9.33
C SER A 77 -0.58 -7.07 -8.40
N MET A 78 0.16 -8.04 -8.96
CA MET A 78 0.88 -9.03 -8.16
C MET A 78 1.96 -8.39 -7.29
N LEU A 79 2.75 -7.45 -7.84
CA LEU A 79 3.72 -6.67 -7.05
C LEU A 79 3.05 -5.91 -5.91
N ARG A 80 1.87 -5.32 -6.15
CA ARG A 80 1.09 -4.67 -5.10
C ARG A 80 0.70 -5.66 -4.00
N HIS A 81 0.21 -6.85 -4.37
CA HIS A 81 -0.15 -7.87 -3.38
C HIS A 81 1.07 -8.31 -2.57
N ILE A 82 2.21 -8.59 -3.22
CA ILE A 82 3.46 -8.97 -2.55
C ILE A 82 3.90 -7.89 -1.55
N PHE A 83 3.88 -6.62 -1.97
CA PHE A 83 4.25 -5.51 -1.09
C PHE A 83 3.32 -5.40 0.13
N ILE A 84 2.01 -5.56 -0.07
CA ILE A 84 1.04 -5.53 1.03
C ILE A 84 1.30 -6.69 2.00
N THR A 85 1.46 -7.91 1.50
CA THR A 85 1.68 -9.08 2.36
C THR A 85 3.02 -9.03 3.10
N ASP A 86 4.09 -8.59 2.43
CA ASP A 86 5.45 -8.62 2.98
C ASP A 86 5.76 -7.42 3.88
N LYS A 87 5.28 -6.22 3.52
CA LYS A 87 5.65 -4.97 4.23
C LYS A 87 4.55 -4.38 5.08
N VAL A 88 3.29 -4.53 4.67
CA VAL A 88 2.16 -3.89 5.38
C VAL A 88 1.53 -4.84 6.39
N LEU A 89 1.38 -6.12 6.03
CA LEU A 89 0.65 -7.13 6.81
C LEU A 89 1.49 -8.39 7.13
N PRO A 90 2.76 -8.28 7.57
CA PRO A 90 3.65 -9.45 7.69
C PRO A 90 3.16 -10.51 8.69
N ASN A 91 2.54 -10.07 9.80
CA ASN A 91 2.12 -10.94 10.91
C ASN A 91 0.59 -11.02 11.03
N ILE A 92 -0.14 -10.83 9.93
CA ILE A 92 -1.60 -10.89 9.95
C ILE A 92 -2.06 -12.25 9.39
N PRO A 93 -2.80 -13.05 10.18
CA PRO A 93 -3.39 -14.29 9.71
C PRO A 93 -4.33 -14.06 8.52
N LYS A 94 -4.74 -15.14 7.85
CA LYS A 94 -5.69 -15.01 6.73
C LYS A 94 -6.96 -14.34 7.24
N LEU A 95 -7.54 -13.46 6.41
CA LEU A 95 -8.77 -12.74 6.75
C LEU A 95 -9.88 -13.69 7.24
N THR A 96 -10.03 -14.83 6.59
CA THR A 96 -11.00 -15.87 6.94
C THR A 96 -10.81 -16.45 8.35
N GLU A 97 -9.57 -16.58 8.80
CA GLU A 97 -9.24 -17.09 10.14
C GLU A 97 -9.57 -16.03 11.19
N LEU A 98 -9.25 -14.77 10.91
CA LEU A 98 -9.58 -13.65 11.78
C LEU A 98 -11.09 -13.45 11.90
N GLU A 99 -11.84 -13.55 10.79
CA GLU A 99 -13.30 -13.47 10.82
C GLU A 99 -13.94 -14.61 11.62
N LYS A 100 -13.41 -15.83 11.49
CA LYS A 100 -13.88 -16.97 12.29
C LYS A 100 -13.61 -16.73 13.78
N GLN A 101 -12.40 -16.32 14.14
CA GLN A 101 -12.05 -16.01 15.52
C GLN A 101 -12.92 -14.88 16.08
N ALA A 102 -13.13 -13.80 15.33
CA ALA A 102 -13.98 -12.70 15.74
C ALA A 102 -15.40 -13.18 16.05
N ARG A 103 -15.96 -14.02 15.18
CA ARG A 103 -17.29 -14.62 15.35
C ARG A 103 -17.34 -15.52 16.58
N ASP A 104 -16.36 -16.39 16.76
CA ASP A 104 -16.27 -17.31 17.91
C ASP A 104 -16.11 -16.53 19.24
N MET A 105 -15.49 -15.34 19.20
CA MET A 105 -15.33 -14.42 20.33
C MET A 105 -16.50 -13.44 20.50
N GLY A 106 -17.52 -13.50 19.64
CA GLY A 106 -18.73 -12.67 19.74
C GLY A 106 -18.54 -11.19 19.39
N HIS A 107 -17.54 -10.84 18.58
CA HIS A 107 -17.32 -9.46 18.14
C HIS A 107 -17.04 -9.34 16.63
N SER A 108 -17.02 -8.11 16.11
CA SER A 108 -16.64 -7.86 14.72
C SER A 108 -15.13 -7.95 14.53
N LEU A 109 -14.70 -8.20 13.30
CA LEU A 109 -13.28 -8.17 12.92
C LEU A 109 -12.65 -6.80 13.22
N GLU A 110 -13.39 -5.72 12.98
CA GLU A 110 -12.92 -4.36 13.25
C GLU A 110 -12.62 -4.13 14.74
N GLU A 111 -13.43 -4.68 15.64
CA GLU A 111 -13.17 -4.61 17.08
C GLU A 111 -11.95 -5.45 17.46
N GLN A 112 -11.77 -6.63 16.85
CA GLN A 112 -10.57 -7.47 17.04
C GLN A 112 -9.28 -6.73 16.68
N MET A 113 -9.29 -6.02 15.54
CA MET A 113 -8.12 -5.32 15.03
C MET A 113 -7.66 -4.17 15.95
N LYS A 114 -8.53 -3.64 16.83
CA LYS A 114 -8.15 -2.62 17.82
C LYS A 114 -7.24 -3.16 18.93
N TYR A 115 -7.24 -4.47 19.16
CA TYR A 115 -6.43 -5.12 20.20
C TYR A 115 -5.08 -5.64 19.67
N LYS A 116 -4.78 -5.43 18.39
CA LYS A 116 -3.51 -5.85 17.81
C LYS A 116 -2.37 -5.08 18.46
N LYS A 117 -1.54 -5.78 19.24
CA LYS A 117 -0.26 -5.26 19.72
C LYS A 117 0.73 -5.23 18.56
N PHE A 118 1.43 -4.13 18.36
CA PHE A 118 2.53 -4.06 17.39
C PHE A 118 3.78 -4.67 18.03
N ASP A 119 4.47 -5.59 17.35
CA ASP A 119 5.74 -6.21 17.81
C ASP A 119 6.94 -5.23 17.79
N THR A 120 6.70 -3.91 17.89
CA THR A 120 7.80 -2.95 17.92
C THR A 120 8.41 -2.94 19.33
N PRO A 121 9.72 -3.20 19.49
CA PRO A 121 10.36 -3.00 20.78
C PRO A 121 10.38 -1.50 21.07
N GLY A 122 9.44 -1.02 21.89
CA GLY A 122 9.44 0.35 22.41
C GLY A 122 8.22 1.24 22.13
N ALA A 123 7.03 0.72 21.81
CA ALA A 123 5.83 1.57 21.67
C ALA A 123 4.95 1.55 22.94
N GLU A 124 4.84 2.74 23.52
CA GLU A 124 4.12 3.20 24.71
C GLU A 124 2.72 2.57 24.98
N GLU A 125 2.37 2.58 26.27
CA GLU A 125 1.17 2.00 26.86
C GLU A 125 -0.14 2.34 26.11
N PRO A 126 -1.10 1.39 26.05
CA PRO A 126 -2.35 1.60 25.34
C PRO A 126 -3.16 2.75 25.95
N ILE A 127 -3.61 3.67 25.08
CA ILE A 127 -4.58 4.71 25.40
C ILE A 127 -5.77 4.08 26.14
N GLN A 128 -5.94 4.44 27.41
CA GLN A 128 -7.11 4.04 28.20
C GLN A 128 -8.37 4.58 27.50
N LYS A 129 -9.17 3.70 26.90
CA LYS A 129 -10.50 4.07 26.40
C LYS A 129 -11.33 4.62 27.59
N PRO A 130 -12.07 5.72 27.43
CA PRO A 130 -12.92 6.23 28.50
C PRO A 130 -13.96 5.18 28.89
N LYS A 131 -14.10 4.93 30.20
CA LYS A 131 -15.07 3.99 30.76
C LYS A 131 -16.47 4.34 30.23
N ARG A 132 -17.08 3.47 29.42
CA ARG A 132 -18.50 3.58 29.06
C ARG A 132 -19.31 3.43 30.35
N GLY A 133 -19.80 4.54 30.89
CA GLY A 133 -20.75 4.55 31.99
C GLY A 133 -22.01 3.80 31.59
N ARG A 134 -22.40 2.81 32.39
CA ARG A 134 -23.67 2.10 32.27
C ARG A 134 -24.78 3.11 32.62
N LYS A 135 -25.53 3.61 31.64
CA LYS A 135 -26.78 4.34 31.93
C LYS A 135 -27.73 3.35 32.61
N LYS A 136 -28.06 3.59 33.88
CA LYS A 136 -29.18 2.92 34.54
C LYS A 136 -30.44 3.28 33.75
N VAL A 137 -31.14 2.26 33.27
CA VAL A 137 -32.51 2.40 32.76
C VAL A 137 -33.38 2.47 34.02
N GLU A 138 -33.85 3.67 34.35
CA GLU A 138 -34.95 3.84 35.31
C GLU A 138 -36.23 3.29 34.67
N LYS A 139 -36.83 2.30 35.34
CA LYS A 139 -38.18 1.84 35.05
C LYS A 139 -39.13 2.79 35.77
N ASN A 140 -40.01 3.46 35.01
CA ASN A 140 -41.29 3.94 35.49
C ASN A 140 -42.38 3.03 34.91
#